data_AF-T0Y644-F1
#
_entry.id   AF-T0Y644-F1
#
_cell.length_a   1.000
_cell.length_b   1.000
_cell.length_c   1.000
_cell.angle_alpha   90.00
_cell.angle_beta   90.00
_cell.angle_gamma   90.00
#
_symmetry.space_group_name_H-M   'P 1'
#
loop_
_entity.id
_entity.type
_entity.pdbx_description
1 polymer ?
#
loop_
_entity_poly.entity_id
_entity_poly.type
_entity_poly.pdbx_seq_one_letter_code
_entity_poly.pdbx_strand_id
1 'polypeptide(L)' 'MRIIAGSLRGSRLAVPDLPGLRPTPDRVRETLFNWLQPLLPGARCLDL' A
#
# COMPACT_ATOMS: atom_id res chain seq x y z
N MET A 1 4.33 -4.77 -7.78
CA MET A 1 3.36 -3.94 -7.00
C MET A 1 3.54 -2.47 -7.38
N ARG A 2 2.51 -1.62 -7.26
CA ARG A 2 2.64 -0.16 -7.48
C ARG A 2 2.10 0.64 -6.29
N ILE A 3 2.61 1.85 -6.12
CA ILE A 3 2.08 2.84 -5.19
C ILE A 3 0.86 3.52 -5.83
N ILE A 4 -0.26 3.54 -5.10
CA ILE A 4 -1.58 3.89 -5.65
C ILE A 4 -1.85 5.41 -5.58
N ALA A 5 -1.39 6.08 -4.53
CA ALA A 5 -1.64 7.50 -4.26
C ALA A 5 -0.48 8.15 -3.46
N GLY A 6 -0.63 9.44 -3.13
CA GLY A 6 0.37 10.21 -2.39
C GLY A 6 1.51 10.72 -3.28
N SER A 7 2.59 11.18 -2.65
CA SER A 7 3.74 11.80 -3.33
C SER A 7 4.48 10.86 -4.29
N LEU A 8 4.39 9.55 -4.07
CA LEU A 8 5.04 8.52 -4.89
C LEU A 8 4.04 7.77 -5.81
N ARG A 9 2.90 8.39 -6.12
CA ARG A 9 1.86 7.78 -6.95
C ARG A 9 2.43 7.28 -8.28
N GLY A 10 2.14 6.02 -8.62
CA GLY A 10 2.54 5.40 -9.88
C GLY A 10 3.93 4.76 -9.86
N SER A 11 4.74 4.99 -8.82
CA SER A 11 6.02 4.31 -8.64
C SER A 11 5.82 2.80 -8.54
N ARG A 12 6.68 2.04 -9.23
CA ARG A 12 6.69 0.57 -9.20
C ARG A 12 7.64 0.08 -8.13
N LEU A 13 7.18 -0.90 -7.35
CA LEU A 13 7.99 -1.64 -6.41
C LEU A 13 8.34 -2.99 -7.03
N ALA A 14 9.64 -3.30 -7.05
CA ALA A 14 10.14 -4.62 -7.39
C ALA A 14 9.66 -5.60 -6.32
N VAL A 15 8.90 -6.60 -6.74
CA VAL A 15 8.41 -7.66 -5.86
C VAL A 15 8.87 -8.97 -6.49
N PRO A 16 9.62 -9.82 -5.76
CA PRO A 16 10.09 -11.08 -6.29
C PRO A 16 8.90 -12.01 -6.52
N ASP A 17 8.93 -12.75 -7.63
CA ASP A 17 7.92 -13.76 -7.93
C ASP A 17 8.34 -15.07 -7.26
N LEU A 18 7.82 -15.30 -6.04
CA LEU A 18 8.15 -16.46 -5.21
C LEU A 18 6.89 -17.30 -4.94
N PRO A 19 6.99 -18.65 -5.00
CA PRO A 19 5.89 -19.52 -4.61
C PRO A 19 5.39 -19.20 -3.20
N GLY A 20 4.09 -19.03 -3.04
CA GLY A 20 3.46 -18.74 -1.74
C GLY A 20 3.41 -17.25 -1.37
N LEU A 21 3.98 -16.35 -2.17
CA LEU A 21 3.76 -14.92 -1.98
C LEU A 21 2.27 -14.61 -2.16
N ARG A 22 1.66 -13.98 -1.16
CA ARG A 22 0.27 -13.53 -1.21
C ARG A 22 0.23 -12.02 -1.35
N PRO A 23 0.22 -11.48 -2.58
CA PRO A 23 0.13 -10.05 -2.77
C PRO A 23 -1.23 -9.55 -2.27
N THR A 24 -1.22 -8.46 -1.49
CA THR A 24 -2.44 -7.77 -1.10
C THR A 24 -3.04 -7.07 -2.32
N PRO A 25 -4.29 -7.38 -2.73
CA PRO A 25 -4.91 -6.78 -3.91
C PRO A 25 -4.99 -5.25 -3.83
N ASP A 26 -4.86 -4.57 -4.97
CA ASP A 26 -4.94 -3.10 -5.06
C ASP A 26 -6.21 -2.56 -4.38
N ARG A 27 -7.37 -3.19 -4.61
CA ARG A 27 -8.64 -2.78 -3.99
C ARG A 27 -8.63 -2.85 -2.46
N VAL A 28 -8.01 -3.88 -1.88
CA VAL A 28 -7.91 -4.01 -0.41
C VAL A 28 -7.07 -2.88 0.16
N ARG A 29 -5.95 -2.55 -0.52
CA ARG A 29 -5.09 -1.42 -0.13
C ARG A 29 -5.86 -0.10 -0.27
N GLU A 30 -6.55 0.14 -1.38
CA GLU A 30 -7.38 1.33 -1.60
C GLU A 30 -8.44 1.50 -0.51
N THR A 31 -9.21 0.45 -0.22
CA THR A 31 -10.24 0.48 0.84
C THR A 31 -9.65 0.85 2.20
N LEU A 32 -8.55 0.21 2.60
CA LEU A 32 -7.88 0.51 3.87
C LEU A 32 -7.42 1.96 3.95
N PHE A 33 -6.71 2.45 2.93
CA PHE A 33 -6.17 3.81 2.93
C PHE A 33 -7.28 4.88 2.82
N ASN A 34 -8.40 4.57 2.18
CA ASN A 34 -9.58 5.44 2.20
C ASN A 34 -10.18 5.56 3.61
N TRP A 35 -10.27 4.47 4.36
CA TRP A 35 -10.74 4.51 5.76
C TRP A 35 -9.78 5.28 6.67
N LEU A 36 -8.47 5.12 6.45
CA LEU A 36 -7.46 5.76 7.27
C LEU A 36 -7.16 7.22 6.88
N GLN A 37 -7.63 7.69 5.72
CA GLN A 37 -7.32 9.02 5.18
C GLN A 37 -7.34 10.18 6.21
N PRO A 38 -8.35 10.33 7.09
CA PRO A 38 -8.36 11.43 8.07
C PRO A 38 -7.31 11.29 9.19
N LEU A 39 -6.77 10.08 9.41
CA LEU A 39 -5.82 9.77 10.47
C LEU A 39 -4.36 9.76 10.00
N LEU A 40 -4.11 9.64 8.69
CA LEU A 40 -2.76 9.50 8.12
C LEU A 40 -1.85 10.73 8.26
N PRO A 41 -2.33 12.00 8.21
CA PRO A 41 -1.45 13.16 8.32
C PRO A 41 -0.68 13.17 9.65
N GLY A 42 0.65 13.04 9.59
CA GLY A 42 1.53 13.03 10.77
C GLY A 42 1.54 11.72 11.56
N ALA A 43 0.84 10.67 11.09
CA ALA A 43 0.82 9.39 11.76
C ALA A 43 2.18 8.69 11.72
N ARG A 44 2.47 7.93 12.79
CA ARG A 44 3.57 6.96 12.83
C ARG A 44 2.98 5.58 12.58
N CYS A 45 3.31 4.97 11.45
CA CYS A 45 2.82 3.64 11.07
C CYS A 45 3.83 2.56 11.47
N LEU A 46 3.32 1.43 11.91
CA LEU A 46 4.07 0.19 12.13
C LEU A 46 3.50 -0.87 11.18
N ASP A 47 4.38 -1.55 10.46
CA ASP A 47 4.08 -2.70 9.60
C ASP A 47 4.93 -3.87 10.14
N LEU A 48 4.30 -4.99 10.52
CA LEU A 48 4.90 -6.11 11.28
C LEU A 48 5.02 -7.39 10.45
#